data_AF-A0A944KIA9-F1
#
_entry.id   AF-A0A944KIA9-F1
#
_cell.length_a   1.000
_cell.length_b   1.000
_cell.length_c   1.000
_cell.angle_alpha   90.00
_cell.angle_beta   90.00
_cell.angle_gamma   90.00
#
_symmetry.space_group_name_H-M   'P 1'
#
loop_
_entity.id
_entity.type
_entity.pdbx_description
1 polymer ?
#
loop_
_entity_poly.entity_id
_entity_poly.type
_entity_poly.pdbx_seq_one_letter_code
_entity_poly.pdbx_strand_id
1 'polypeptide(L)'
;MRRHDDERGMALVAVVGIGTVVMLLVATMVAVATSGARVTSTDRAWNRAIAAAYAGVADYQSRLNADNTYGNYGDPAAPFSHASLSNFPKGLGGNPAFSDQAGQPWVTVPTGDGTGSDSSFRYAVDNSKLSSQGVIRLQSTGRSGNTTRTVIANVRPDGFSNYLYFTNYESGDPTVTNETSTGTTPCTSAYRPVATAATCDQIQFGGNDVLEGPVRSNDQIKVCGAQFKSTVQSVFGVSSSGCTVGRYASNPTTSSTLTPPATIGNLRDFTRTDLPSTTGTVEGAGCLYTGPTKIVFNGDGTMTVRSPMTIFSQVTGATPTAGAVITGGDTTTSEAKCGPVAALRSSTGARVAIPKNNLIFVQNEPAARPGPVQDPNYWKGNAQLKSTATACDATSAAGGPNGATTLKANGVGYPYVGSSTATSEVDPTAGAGAAVTNPYGCDRGDAFVQGTVDKAVTIAAENYLYVTGDIKYPTTRSASTILGLIGQRAVWVWNPINPSNGAILPNDREIDAAILSNSGTFVVQNWTRGSSAGRGTLTVSGSIAQNFRGAVGLASGQGYDKSYKFDPSLSTYTPPKFPQPTVTTYRVATEVESKTAYDGNGAPIT
;
A
#
# COMPACT_ATOMS: atom_id res chain seq x y z
N MET A 1 28.92 -27.41 106.96
CA MET A 1 27.86 -27.28 105.94
C MET A 1 28.52 -26.76 104.66
N ARG A 2 28.55 -27.57 103.59
CA ARG A 2 28.97 -27.17 102.24
C ARG A 2 27.82 -26.43 101.55
N ARG A 3 28.07 -25.28 100.92
CA ARG A 3 27.11 -24.67 99.96
C ARG A 3 27.82 -23.85 98.88
N HIS A 4 27.73 -24.39 97.66
CA HIS A 4 27.74 -23.81 96.30
C HIS A 4 28.76 -22.75 95.87
N ASP A 5 29.63 -23.19 94.95
CA ASP A 5 30.50 -22.38 94.07
C ASP A 5 30.27 -22.74 92.57
N ASP A 6 29.02 -23.03 92.14
CA ASP A 6 28.74 -23.60 90.80
C ASP A 6 28.11 -22.64 89.75
N GLU A 7 27.85 -21.36 90.04
CA GLU A 7 27.06 -20.51 89.11
C GLU A 7 27.85 -19.62 88.13
N ARG A 8 29.19 -19.59 88.18
CA ARG A 8 29.97 -18.71 87.27
C ARG A 8 30.18 -19.27 85.85
N GLY A 9 29.93 -20.56 85.62
CA GLY A 9 30.05 -21.19 84.29
C GLY A 9 28.78 -21.12 83.42
N MET A 10 27.60 -21.06 84.05
CA MET A 10 26.30 -21.15 83.38
C MET A 10 25.94 -19.84 82.64
N ALA A 11 26.27 -18.69 83.24
CA ALA A 11 25.99 -17.38 82.67
C ALA A 11 26.82 -17.10 81.39
N LEU A 12 28.08 -17.56 81.34
CA LEU A 12 28.93 -17.41 80.16
C LEU A 12 28.42 -18.27 78.99
N VAL A 13 27.97 -19.50 79.26
CA VAL A 13 27.37 -20.39 78.25
C VAL A 13 26.04 -19.84 77.74
N ALA A 14 25.20 -19.25 78.60
CA ALA A 14 23.95 -18.61 78.18
C ALA A 14 24.18 -17.36 77.31
N VAL A 15 25.14 -16.51 77.66
CA VAL A 15 25.47 -15.30 76.89
C VAL A 15 26.12 -15.67 75.55
N VAL A 16 27.01 -16.66 75.51
CA VAL A 16 27.58 -17.17 74.25
C VAL A 16 26.51 -17.88 73.40
N GLY A 17 25.59 -18.63 74.01
CA GLY A 17 24.49 -19.28 73.31
C GLY A 17 23.50 -18.29 72.69
N ILE A 18 23.12 -17.25 73.43
CA ILE A 18 22.23 -16.19 72.91
C ILE A 18 22.98 -15.33 71.88
N GLY A 19 24.25 -14.98 72.13
CA GLY A 19 25.08 -14.20 71.21
C GLY A 19 25.34 -14.91 69.88
N THR A 20 25.54 -16.24 69.89
CA THR A 20 25.69 -17.04 68.66
C THR A 20 24.39 -17.15 67.88
N VAL A 21 23.24 -17.33 68.55
CA VAL A 21 21.93 -17.36 67.90
C VAL A 21 21.58 -16.00 67.28
N VAL A 22 21.86 -14.89 67.97
CA VAL A 22 21.65 -13.54 67.43
C VAL A 22 22.57 -13.26 66.25
N MET A 23 23.85 -13.65 66.32
CA MET A 23 24.79 -13.53 65.20
C MET A 23 24.35 -14.36 63.99
N LEU A 24 23.85 -15.58 64.19
CA LEU A 24 23.31 -16.41 63.12
C LEU A 24 22.06 -15.79 62.49
N LEU A 25 21.18 -15.19 63.29
CA LEU A 25 20.00 -14.46 62.81
C LEU A 25 20.37 -13.20 62.00
N VAL A 26 21.36 -12.43 62.47
CA VAL A 26 21.84 -11.25 61.73
C VAL A 26 22.53 -11.68 60.44
N ALA A 27 23.38 -12.71 60.47
CA ALA A 27 24.04 -13.23 59.29
C ALA A 27 23.05 -13.77 58.24
N THR A 28 22.01 -14.48 58.68
CA THR A 28 20.95 -14.97 57.77
C THR A 28 20.10 -13.83 57.21
N MET A 29 19.74 -12.81 58.01
CA MET A 29 19.05 -11.62 57.51
C MET A 29 19.87 -10.86 56.47
N VAL A 30 21.18 -10.67 56.70
CA VAL A 30 22.07 -10.03 55.72
C VAL A 30 22.21 -10.87 54.46
N ALA A 31 22.30 -12.20 54.57
CA ALA A 31 22.37 -13.11 53.42
C ALA A 31 21.07 -13.10 52.59
N VAL A 32 19.90 -13.09 53.24
CA VAL A 32 18.59 -13.00 52.57
C VAL A 32 18.36 -11.61 51.96
N ALA A 33 18.77 -10.54 52.65
CA ALA A 33 18.67 -9.19 52.11
C ALA A 33 19.58 -8.97 50.89
N THR A 34 20.81 -9.50 50.92
CA THR A 34 21.75 -9.41 49.80
C THR A 34 21.32 -10.28 48.61
N SER A 35 20.78 -11.49 48.86
CA SER A 35 20.24 -12.33 47.79
C SER A 35 18.99 -11.71 47.16
N GLY A 36 18.06 -11.21 47.99
CA GLY A 36 16.88 -10.47 47.54
C GLY A 36 17.21 -9.20 46.75
N ALA A 37 18.23 -8.44 47.18
CA ALA A 37 18.71 -7.27 46.45
C ALA A 37 19.31 -7.63 45.08
N ARG A 38 20.07 -8.73 44.98
CA ARG A 38 20.58 -9.22 43.69
C ARG A 38 19.45 -9.64 42.75
N VAL A 39 18.51 -10.46 43.22
CA VAL A 39 17.34 -10.88 42.42
C VAL A 39 16.56 -9.65 41.94
N THR A 40 16.26 -8.71 42.84
CA THR A 40 15.56 -7.47 42.50
C THR A 40 16.33 -6.64 41.47
N SER A 41 17.66 -6.56 41.57
CA SER A 41 18.49 -5.84 40.59
C SER A 41 18.45 -6.51 39.22
N THR A 42 18.50 -7.84 39.17
CA THR A 42 18.39 -8.63 37.94
C THR A 42 17.01 -8.48 37.30
N ASP A 43 15.93 -8.56 38.07
CA ASP A 43 14.56 -8.40 37.58
C ASP A 43 14.32 -6.98 37.04
N ARG A 44 14.86 -5.96 37.73
CA ARG A 44 14.83 -4.57 37.24
C ARG A 44 15.60 -4.43 35.94
N ALA A 45 16.81 -4.96 35.85
CA ALA A 45 17.62 -4.92 34.64
C ALA A 45 16.94 -5.67 33.47
N TRP A 46 16.30 -6.81 33.77
CA TRP A 46 15.54 -7.59 32.79
C TRP A 46 14.34 -6.84 32.20
N ASN A 47 13.57 -6.16 33.06
CA ASN A 47 12.44 -5.34 32.63
C ASN A 47 12.88 -4.04 31.92
N ARG A 48 14.00 -3.44 32.34
CA ARG A 48 14.59 -2.27 31.68
C ARG A 48 15.19 -2.60 30.32
N ALA A 49 15.84 -3.75 30.18
CA ALA A 49 16.43 -4.18 28.91
C ALA A 49 15.36 -4.37 27.82
N ILE A 50 14.20 -4.96 28.14
CA ILE A 50 13.11 -5.07 27.16
C ILE A 50 12.48 -3.70 26.84
N ALA A 51 12.30 -2.83 27.84
CA ALA A 51 11.81 -1.47 27.61
C ALA A 51 12.75 -0.66 26.72
N ALA A 52 14.07 -0.83 26.87
CA ALA A 52 15.07 -0.23 26.00
C ALA A 52 14.99 -0.78 24.57
N ALA A 53 14.70 -2.07 24.39
CA ALA A 53 14.49 -2.65 23.07
C ALA A 53 13.27 -2.02 22.38
N TYR A 54 12.15 -1.84 23.10
CA TYR A 54 10.99 -1.09 22.58
C TYR A 54 11.33 0.37 22.25
N ALA A 55 12.16 1.03 23.06
CA ALA A 55 12.64 2.38 22.78
C ALA A 55 13.48 2.44 21.49
N GLY A 56 14.27 1.40 21.19
CA GLY A 56 15.00 1.29 19.94
C GLY A 56 14.11 1.14 18.71
N VAL A 57 13.01 0.38 18.83
CA VAL A 57 11.97 0.33 17.78
C VAL A 57 11.35 1.70 17.56
N ALA A 58 11.01 2.42 18.62
CA ALA A 58 10.44 3.76 18.55
C ALA A 58 11.42 4.81 17.97
N ASP A 59 12.71 4.75 18.32
CA ASP A 59 13.75 5.61 17.72
C ASP A 59 13.84 5.39 16.22
N TYR A 60 13.92 4.13 15.78
CA TYR A 60 13.99 3.81 14.35
C TYR A 60 12.74 4.26 13.59
N GLN A 61 11.55 4.02 14.15
CA GLN A 61 10.28 4.51 13.61
C GLN A 61 10.26 6.03 13.50
N SER A 62 10.74 6.75 14.52
CA SER A 62 10.81 8.21 14.50
C SER A 62 11.74 8.74 13.41
N ARG A 63 12.87 8.08 13.17
CA ARG A 63 13.81 8.48 12.11
C ARG A 63 13.23 8.23 10.73
N LEU A 64 12.53 7.11 10.54
CA LEU A 64 11.79 6.82 9.31
C LEU A 64 10.68 7.86 9.05
N ASN A 65 10.00 8.32 10.11
CA ASN A 65 8.99 9.39 9.99
C ASN A 65 9.60 10.75 9.58
N ALA A 66 10.85 11.00 9.96
CA ALA A 66 11.56 12.24 9.63
C ALA A 66 12.22 12.19 8.24
N ASP A 67 12.71 11.02 7.82
CA ASP A 67 13.30 10.75 6.51
C ASP A 67 12.86 9.37 6.01
N ASN A 68 11.98 9.35 4.99
CA ASN A 68 11.48 8.11 4.40
C ASN A 68 12.60 7.26 3.75
N THR A 69 13.72 7.87 3.40
CA THR A 69 14.87 7.16 2.85
C THR A 69 15.72 6.48 3.93
N TYR A 70 15.36 6.64 5.22
CA TYR A 70 16.13 6.16 6.35
C TYR A 70 16.31 4.63 6.35
N GLY A 71 15.40 3.89 5.71
CA GLY A 71 15.49 2.45 5.49
C GLY A 71 16.67 1.99 4.62
N ASN A 72 17.39 2.92 3.99
CA ASN A 72 18.62 2.65 3.23
C ASN A 72 19.90 2.85 4.05
N TYR A 73 19.78 3.28 5.32
CA TYR A 73 20.88 3.26 6.28
C TYR A 73 20.81 1.99 7.13
N GLY A 74 21.98 1.45 7.43
CA GLY A 74 22.15 0.22 8.18
C GLY A 74 23.57 -0.31 8.09
N ASP A 75 23.83 -1.37 8.82
CA ASP A 75 25.11 -2.08 8.78
C ASP A 75 24.95 -3.40 8.01
N PRO A 76 25.55 -3.56 6.82
CA PRO A 76 25.50 -4.81 6.07
C PRO A 76 26.32 -5.94 6.72
N ALA A 77 27.24 -5.63 7.64
CA ALA A 77 28.05 -6.64 8.34
C ALA A 77 27.31 -7.29 9.51
N ALA A 78 26.32 -6.60 10.10
CA ALA A 78 25.52 -7.15 11.18
C ALA A 78 24.87 -8.48 10.77
N PRO A 79 24.91 -9.56 11.59
CA PRO A 79 24.46 -10.89 11.17
C PRO A 79 23.03 -10.96 10.63
N PHE A 80 22.11 -10.18 11.23
CA PHE A 80 20.71 -10.09 10.79
C PHE A 80 20.58 -9.47 9.39
N SER A 81 21.32 -8.38 9.14
CA SER A 81 21.39 -7.72 7.84
C SER A 81 22.05 -8.62 6.80
N HIS A 82 23.19 -9.23 7.15
CA HIS A 82 23.97 -10.08 6.26
C HIS A 82 23.20 -11.32 5.82
N ALA A 83 22.54 -12.02 6.75
CA ALA A 83 21.76 -13.22 6.45
C ALA A 83 20.58 -12.96 5.50
N SER A 84 20.06 -11.72 5.51
CA SER A 84 18.97 -11.30 4.61
C SER A 84 19.45 -10.75 3.27
N LEU A 85 20.77 -10.63 3.06
CA LEU A 85 21.36 -9.96 1.89
C LEU A 85 20.88 -8.50 1.74
N SER A 86 20.69 -7.82 2.87
CA SER A 86 20.28 -6.42 2.87
C SER A 86 21.36 -5.51 2.30
N ASN A 87 20.95 -4.46 1.58
CA ASN A 87 21.86 -3.53 0.91
C ASN A 87 21.65 -2.11 1.45
N PHE A 88 22.71 -1.52 2.03
CA PHE A 88 22.68 -0.19 2.63
C PHE A 88 23.64 0.76 1.89
N PRO A 89 23.25 1.29 0.72
CA PRO A 89 24.12 2.15 -0.09
C PRO A 89 24.49 3.46 0.60
N LYS A 90 23.76 3.86 1.64
CA LYS A 90 24.04 5.06 2.43
C LYS A 90 24.86 4.77 3.71
N GLY A 91 25.22 3.51 3.97
CA GLY A 91 25.97 3.09 5.16
C GLY A 91 25.23 3.34 6.46
N LEU A 92 25.96 3.59 7.56
CA LEU A 92 25.39 3.74 8.91
C LEU A 92 24.64 5.06 9.14
N GLY A 93 24.80 6.07 8.26
CA GLY A 93 24.15 7.37 8.44
C GLY A 93 24.53 8.11 9.73
N GLY A 94 25.69 7.78 10.32
CA GLY A 94 26.18 8.37 11.56
C GLY A 94 25.40 7.96 12.82
N ASN A 95 24.52 6.97 12.75
CA ASN A 95 23.77 6.51 13.91
C ASN A 95 24.49 5.37 14.64
N PRO A 96 24.91 5.56 15.91
CA PRO A 96 25.58 4.52 16.70
C PRO A 96 24.74 3.26 16.90
N ALA A 97 23.41 3.36 16.80
CA ALA A 97 22.51 2.22 16.97
C ALA A 97 22.75 1.10 15.95
N PHE A 98 23.33 1.38 14.78
CA PHE A 98 23.63 0.34 13.78
C PHE A 98 24.91 -0.44 14.06
N SER A 99 25.72 -0.04 15.05
CA SER A 99 27.02 -0.67 15.26
C SER A 99 26.88 -2.13 15.71
N ASP A 100 27.58 -3.00 15.01
CA ASP A 100 27.68 -4.43 15.30
C ASP A 100 28.98 -4.82 16.05
N GLN A 101 29.85 -3.85 16.36
CA GLN A 101 31.17 -4.10 16.94
C GLN A 101 31.18 -4.08 18.47
N ALA A 102 31.98 -4.96 19.07
CA ALA A 102 32.20 -4.97 20.51
C ALA A 102 32.84 -3.67 21.01
N GLY A 103 32.35 -3.13 22.13
CA GLY A 103 32.90 -1.93 22.76
C GLY A 103 32.46 -0.60 22.13
N GLN A 104 31.68 -0.63 21.05
CA GLN A 104 31.11 0.59 20.46
C GLN A 104 29.91 1.12 21.27
N PRO A 105 29.69 2.45 21.26
CA PRO A 105 28.65 3.08 22.07
C PRO A 105 27.24 2.68 21.61
N TRP A 106 26.41 2.30 22.58
CA TRP A 106 24.97 2.11 22.39
C TRP A 106 24.25 3.45 22.47
N VAL A 107 23.05 3.55 21.90
CA VAL A 107 22.21 4.73 22.08
C VAL A 107 21.52 4.66 23.44
N THR A 108 21.68 5.69 24.26
CA THR A 108 21.11 5.72 25.62
C THR A 108 19.65 6.12 25.57
N VAL A 109 18.80 5.45 26.36
CA VAL A 109 17.39 5.83 26.55
C VAL A 109 17.34 7.04 27.49
N PRO A 110 16.72 8.17 27.10
CA PRO A 110 16.55 9.32 27.99
C PRO A 110 15.60 8.98 29.14
N THR A 111 15.84 9.53 30.33
CA THR A 111 14.86 9.55 31.40
C THR A 111 13.92 10.76 31.24
N GLY A 112 12.87 10.85 32.07
CA GLY A 112 11.86 11.92 32.00
C GLY A 112 12.39 13.34 32.23
N ASP A 113 13.61 13.50 32.75
CA ASP A 113 14.30 14.79 32.91
C ASP A 113 15.33 15.08 31.81
N GLY A 114 15.43 14.21 30.80
CA GLY A 114 16.38 14.34 29.68
C GLY A 114 17.79 13.84 29.97
N THR A 115 18.07 13.30 31.16
CA THR A 115 19.37 12.67 31.48
C THR A 115 19.47 11.26 30.88
N GLY A 116 20.71 10.79 30.65
CA GLY A 116 20.95 9.42 30.18
C GLY A 116 20.60 8.39 31.26
N SER A 117 19.79 7.39 30.92
CA SER A 117 19.51 6.26 31.82
C SER A 117 20.63 5.20 31.80
N ASP A 118 20.52 4.21 32.68
CA ASP A 118 21.33 2.97 32.67
C ASP A 118 20.93 2.00 31.54
N SER A 119 19.98 2.41 30.71
CA SER A 119 19.35 1.61 29.70
C SER A 119 19.70 2.15 28.32
N SER A 120 20.10 1.25 27.41
CA SER A 120 20.58 1.62 26.09
C SER A 120 20.13 0.62 25.04
N PHE A 121 20.06 1.02 23.77
CA PHE A 121 19.63 0.17 22.68
C PHE A 121 20.55 0.27 21.47
N ARG A 122 20.39 -0.73 20.61
CA ARG A 122 20.92 -0.78 19.24
C ARG A 122 20.00 -1.62 18.38
N TYR A 123 20.23 -1.62 17.08
CA TYR A 123 19.45 -2.43 16.17
C TYR A 123 20.20 -2.79 14.90
N ALA A 124 19.84 -3.96 14.36
CA ALA A 124 20.17 -4.37 13.01
C ALA A 124 18.90 -4.33 12.14
N VAL A 125 19.07 -4.11 10.84
CA VAL A 125 17.96 -3.89 9.91
C VAL A 125 18.06 -4.88 8.76
N ASP A 126 16.91 -5.44 8.38
CA ASP A 126 16.74 -6.18 7.14
C ASP A 126 15.81 -5.37 6.21
N ASN A 127 16.39 -4.85 5.12
CA ASN A 127 15.71 -4.07 4.09
C ASN A 127 15.51 -4.83 2.77
N SER A 128 15.80 -6.13 2.74
CA SER A 128 15.69 -6.98 1.55
C SER A 128 14.29 -6.97 0.91
N LYS A 129 13.26 -6.69 1.74
CA LYS A 129 11.84 -6.61 1.36
C LYS A 129 11.29 -5.18 1.26
N LEU A 130 12.13 -4.17 1.48
CA LEU A 130 11.69 -2.77 1.42
C LEU A 130 11.21 -2.41 0.01
N SER A 131 11.97 -2.81 -1.01
CA SER A 131 11.66 -2.46 -2.39
C SER A 131 10.50 -3.28 -2.98
N SER A 132 10.31 -4.53 -2.52
CA SER A 132 9.32 -5.47 -3.07
C SER A 132 8.00 -5.50 -2.29
N GLN A 133 8.03 -5.25 -0.97
CA GLN A 133 6.87 -5.35 -0.09
C GLN A 133 6.64 -4.13 0.80
N GLY A 134 7.55 -3.13 0.77
CA GLY A 134 7.46 -1.94 1.63
C GLY A 134 7.70 -2.23 3.11
N VAL A 135 8.32 -3.38 3.44
CA VAL A 135 8.54 -3.83 4.81
C VAL A 135 10.01 -3.71 5.17
N ILE A 136 10.27 -3.15 6.35
CA ILE A 136 11.57 -3.16 7.00
C ILE A 136 11.47 -4.05 8.24
N ARG A 137 12.38 -5.00 8.38
CA ARG A 137 12.47 -5.81 9.61
C ARG A 137 13.57 -5.23 10.47
N LEU A 138 13.26 -4.94 11.72
CA LEU A 138 14.15 -4.33 12.69
C LEU A 138 14.38 -5.31 13.84
N GLN A 139 15.63 -5.67 14.09
CA GLN A 139 16.02 -6.42 15.27
C GLN A 139 16.61 -5.45 16.30
N SER A 140 15.81 -5.01 17.27
CA SER A 140 16.26 -4.09 18.31
C SER A 140 16.66 -4.85 19.58
N THR A 141 17.87 -4.59 20.06
CA THR A 141 18.37 -5.13 21.32
C THR A 141 18.53 -4.00 22.32
N GLY A 142 17.89 -4.14 23.47
CA GLY A 142 18.05 -3.26 24.62
C GLY A 142 18.96 -3.87 25.67
N ARG A 143 19.65 -3.03 26.42
CA ARG A 143 20.61 -3.36 27.48
C ARG A 143 20.27 -2.56 28.73
N SER A 144 20.37 -3.19 29.89
CA SER A 144 20.47 -2.53 31.20
C SER A 144 21.54 -3.26 32.01
N GLY A 145 22.64 -2.59 32.33
CA GLY A 145 23.85 -3.24 32.86
C GLY A 145 24.39 -4.29 31.88
N ASN A 146 24.51 -5.55 32.33
CA ASN A 146 24.96 -6.68 31.51
C ASN A 146 23.79 -7.48 30.90
N THR A 147 22.55 -7.16 31.25
CA THR A 147 21.37 -7.88 30.79
C THR A 147 20.92 -7.31 29.46
N THR A 148 20.73 -8.16 28.46
CA THR A 148 20.25 -7.77 27.12
C THR A 148 19.02 -8.58 26.71
N ARG A 149 18.09 -7.92 26.02
CA ARG A 149 16.88 -8.53 25.45
C ARG A 149 16.62 -7.98 24.05
N THR A 150 16.03 -8.80 23.18
CA THR A 150 15.87 -8.46 21.77
C THR A 150 14.41 -8.63 21.34
N VAL A 151 13.93 -7.65 20.58
CA VAL A 151 12.65 -7.71 19.87
C VAL A 151 12.89 -7.61 18.37
N ILE A 152 12.05 -8.30 17.60
CA ILE A 152 11.99 -8.17 16.15
C ILE A 152 10.67 -7.50 15.80
N ALA A 153 10.76 -6.33 15.17
CA ALA A 153 9.63 -5.53 14.72
C ALA A 153 9.62 -5.45 13.20
N ASN A 154 8.45 -5.59 12.58
CA ASN A 154 8.26 -5.26 11.17
C ASN A 154 7.70 -3.84 11.10
N VAL A 155 8.48 -2.89 10.57
CA VAL A 155 8.11 -1.48 10.45
C VAL A 155 7.73 -1.21 8.99
N ARG A 156 6.62 -0.52 8.77
CA ARG A 156 6.15 -0.17 7.43
C ARG A 156 5.49 1.22 7.43
N PRO A 157 5.52 1.94 6.29
CA PRO A 157 4.77 3.17 6.13
C PRO A 157 3.28 2.97 6.40
N ASP A 158 2.65 3.97 7.02
CA ASP A 158 1.21 4.14 7.11
C ASP A 158 0.67 4.51 5.73
N GLY A 159 0.62 3.50 4.86
CA GLY A 159 0.16 3.63 3.50
C GLY A 159 -1.34 3.52 3.36
N PHE A 160 -1.82 3.89 2.18
CA PHE A 160 -3.21 3.78 1.77
C PHE A 160 -3.77 2.35 1.87
N SER A 161 -2.93 1.34 1.67
CA SER A 161 -3.30 -0.08 1.75
C SER A 161 -3.68 -0.55 3.17
N ASN A 162 -3.45 0.27 4.21
CA ASN A 162 -3.77 -0.08 5.59
C ASN A 162 -5.24 0.07 5.95
N TYR A 163 -6.01 0.71 5.06
CA TYR A 163 -7.41 1.03 5.27
C TYR A 163 -8.23 0.29 4.24
N LEU A 164 -9.40 -0.20 4.64
CA LEU A 164 -10.41 -0.63 3.69
C LEU A 164 -10.80 0.53 2.77
N TYR A 165 -10.93 1.71 3.36
CA TYR A 165 -11.40 2.89 2.67
C TYR A 165 -10.61 4.11 3.13
N PHE A 166 -9.99 4.77 2.16
CA PHE A 166 -9.37 6.08 2.31
C PHE A 166 -9.94 7.04 1.27
N THR A 167 -10.29 8.26 1.69
CA THR A 167 -10.54 9.35 0.73
C THR A 167 -9.98 10.68 1.17
N ASN A 168 -9.61 11.52 0.21
CA ASN A 168 -9.22 12.90 0.48
C ASN A 168 -10.45 13.82 0.52
N TYR A 169 -11.35 13.74 -0.47
CA TYR A 169 -12.60 14.50 -0.57
C TYR A 169 -13.80 13.55 -0.60
N GLU A 170 -14.83 13.82 0.21
CA GLU A 170 -16.06 13.01 0.26
C GLU A 170 -17.09 13.41 -0.82
N SER A 171 -16.65 14.16 -1.83
CA SER A 171 -17.39 14.55 -3.03
C SER A 171 -16.87 13.84 -4.27
N GLY A 172 -17.66 13.83 -5.35
CA GLY A 172 -17.22 13.39 -6.69
C GLY A 172 -16.03 14.20 -7.23
N ASP A 173 -15.29 13.59 -8.17
CA ASP A 173 -14.32 14.30 -9.02
C ASP A 173 -15.07 14.92 -10.20
N PRO A 174 -15.27 16.24 -10.25
CA PRO A 174 -16.03 16.89 -11.34
C PRO A 174 -15.35 16.73 -12.71
N THR A 175 -14.03 16.50 -12.76
CA THR A 175 -13.29 16.34 -14.02
C THR A 175 -13.43 14.94 -14.64
N VAL A 176 -13.96 14.00 -13.86
CA VAL A 176 -14.21 12.61 -14.28
C VAL A 176 -15.71 12.33 -14.35
N THR A 177 -16.47 12.84 -13.37
CA THR A 177 -17.92 12.63 -13.24
C THR A 177 -18.75 13.67 -14.00
N ASN A 178 -18.16 14.80 -14.36
CA ASN A 178 -18.87 15.94 -14.96
C ASN A 178 -20.09 16.37 -14.14
N GLU A 179 -19.99 16.22 -12.82
CA GLU A 179 -20.98 16.69 -11.87
C GLU A 179 -21.10 18.22 -11.95
N THR A 180 -22.34 18.71 -11.85
CA THR A 180 -22.67 20.14 -11.98
C THR A 180 -23.31 20.64 -10.70
N SER A 181 -23.11 21.92 -10.41
CA SER A 181 -23.79 22.61 -9.32
C SER A 181 -25.17 23.12 -9.77
N THR A 182 -25.77 24.08 -9.04
CA THR A 182 -27.04 24.68 -9.48
C THR A 182 -26.84 25.49 -10.76
N GLY A 183 -27.56 25.11 -11.84
CA GLY A 183 -27.26 25.58 -13.20
C GLY A 183 -26.12 24.76 -13.80
N THR A 184 -26.09 24.58 -15.12
CA THR A 184 -25.25 23.61 -15.85
C THR A 184 -23.71 23.79 -15.73
N THR A 185 -23.23 24.56 -14.76
CA THR A 185 -21.82 24.80 -14.48
C THR A 185 -21.20 23.63 -13.69
N PRO A 186 -20.06 23.08 -14.14
CA PRO A 186 -19.32 22.06 -13.38
C PRO A 186 -19.05 22.52 -11.94
N CYS A 187 -19.31 21.64 -10.98
CA CYS A 187 -19.05 21.94 -9.58
C CYS A 187 -17.54 21.92 -9.28
N THR A 188 -17.16 22.48 -8.14
CA THR A 188 -15.78 22.38 -7.61
C THR A 188 -15.75 21.47 -6.39
N SER A 189 -14.66 20.77 -6.15
CA SER A 189 -14.51 19.96 -4.93
C SER A 189 -13.90 20.80 -3.81
N ALA A 190 -14.44 20.66 -2.61
CA ALA A 190 -13.91 21.29 -1.40
C ALA A 190 -14.19 20.38 -0.19
N TYR A 191 -13.40 20.49 0.87
CA TYR A 191 -13.73 19.80 2.12
C TYR A 191 -15.08 20.28 2.63
N ARG A 192 -15.88 19.37 3.15
CA ARG A 192 -17.27 19.60 3.52
C ARG A 192 -17.47 20.78 4.49
N PRO A 193 -16.62 21.03 5.50
CA PRO A 193 -16.83 22.17 6.41
C PRO A 193 -16.73 23.54 5.74
N VAL A 194 -16.15 23.63 4.53
CA VAL A 194 -16.01 24.86 3.74
C VAL A 194 -16.78 24.81 2.42
N ALA A 195 -17.64 23.79 2.24
CA ALA A 195 -18.42 23.61 1.02
C ALA A 195 -19.48 24.72 0.85
N THR A 196 -19.77 25.07 -0.42
CA THR A 196 -20.76 26.09 -0.81
C THR A 196 -21.80 25.50 -1.76
N ALA A 197 -22.78 26.29 -2.21
CA ALA A 197 -23.77 25.86 -3.22
C ALA A 197 -23.16 25.55 -4.61
N ALA A 198 -21.91 25.97 -4.86
CA ALA A 198 -21.16 25.67 -6.09
C ALA A 198 -20.25 24.43 -5.94
N THR A 199 -20.20 23.83 -4.75
CA THR A 199 -19.39 22.64 -4.46
C THR A 199 -20.14 21.38 -4.86
N CYS A 200 -19.41 20.34 -5.30
CA CYS A 200 -19.99 19.05 -5.62
C CYS A 200 -20.68 18.42 -4.40
N ASP A 201 -21.71 17.62 -4.65
CA ASP A 201 -22.50 17.00 -3.60
C ASP A 201 -21.67 16.01 -2.80
N GLN A 202 -21.96 15.97 -1.51
CA GLN A 202 -21.33 15.03 -0.60
C GLN A 202 -21.99 13.66 -0.76
N ILE A 203 -21.19 12.64 -1.08
CA ILE A 203 -21.69 11.28 -1.22
C ILE A 203 -21.84 10.67 0.18
N GLN A 204 -22.98 10.05 0.46
CA GLN A 204 -23.29 9.48 1.77
C GLN A 204 -23.08 7.98 1.85
N PHE A 205 -22.69 7.48 3.04
CA PHE A 205 -22.82 6.07 3.38
C PHE A 205 -24.26 5.78 3.83
N GLY A 206 -24.96 4.91 3.11
CA GLY A 206 -26.38 4.59 3.34
C GLY A 206 -26.61 3.49 4.37
N GLY A 207 -27.88 3.25 4.73
CA GLY A 207 -28.27 2.31 5.79
C GLY A 207 -27.89 0.84 5.53
N ASN A 208 -27.76 0.47 4.26
CA ASN A 208 -27.37 -0.87 3.82
C ASN A 208 -25.84 -1.04 3.70
N ASP A 209 -25.06 0.04 3.80
CA ASP A 209 -23.60 -0.04 3.70
C ASP A 209 -23.02 -0.67 4.97
N VAL A 210 -22.26 -1.75 4.79
CA VAL A 210 -21.48 -2.40 5.86
C VAL A 210 -20.01 -2.39 5.44
N LEU A 211 -19.17 -1.78 6.28
CA LEU A 211 -17.73 -1.70 6.06
C LEU A 211 -17.00 -2.57 7.08
N GLU A 212 -16.34 -3.62 6.60
CA GLU A 212 -15.60 -4.58 7.42
C GLU A 212 -14.09 -4.30 7.44
N GLY A 213 -13.71 -3.10 7.88
CA GLY A 213 -12.30 -2.73 7.99
C GLY A 213 -12.07 -1.27 8.33
N PRO A 214 -10.79 -0.87 8.55
CA PRO A 214 -10.45 0.50 8.95
C PRO A 214 -10.83 1.51 7.87
N VAL A 215 -11.46 2.61 8.27
CA VAL A 215 -11.89 3.71 7.40
C VAL A 215 -11.17 4.99 7.80
N ARG A 216 -10.65 5.72 6.81
CA ARG A 216 -10.00 7.01 7.02
C ARG A 216 -10.43 8.04 5.98
N SER A 217 -10.59 9.30 6.38
CA SER A 217 -10.89 10.40 5.45
C SER A 217 -10.15 11.67 5.84
N ASN A 218 -9.66 12.44 4.87
CA ASN A 218 -9.21 13.81 5.14
C ASN A 218 -10.38 14.80 5.17
N ASP A 219 -11.58 14.36 4.83
CA ASP A 219 -12.80 15.17 4.79
C ASP A 219 -13.82 14.68 5.84
N GLN A 220 -14.89 15.44 6.06
CA GLN A 220 -15.99 15.02 6.92
C GLN A 220 -16.80 13.90 6.25
N ILE A 221 -16.98 12.80 6.96
CA ILE A 221 -17.71 11.64 6.44
C ILE A 221 -19.22 11.82 6.68
N LYS A 222 -20.03 11.69 5.63
CA LYS A 222 -21.50 11.65 5.73
C LYS A 222 -22.00 10.24 5.97
N VAL A 223 -22.64 10.01 7.12
CA VAL A 223 -23.14 8.69 7.52
C VAL A 223 -24.63 8.74 7.75
N CYS A 224 -25.37 7.96 6.97
CA CYS A 224 -26.82 7.83 7.00
C CYS A 224 -27.24 6.37 7.25
N GLY A 225 -26.95 5.86 8.45
CA GLY A 225 -27.34 4.52 8.93
C GLY A 225 -26.34 3.39 8.68
N ALA A 226 -25.20 3.69 8.04
CA ALA A 226 -24.18 2.68 7.72
C ALA A 226 -23.56 2.05 8.98
N GLN A 227 -23.05 0.82 8.81
CA GLN A 227 -22.37 0.08 9.87
C GLN A 227 -20.86 -0.03 9.59
N PHE A 228 -20.06 0.44 10.55
CA PHE A 228 -18.60 0.33 10.52
C PHE A 228 -18.14 -0.68 11.56
N LYS A 229 -17.53 -1.78 11.12
CA LYS A 229 -17.06 -2.87 12.01
C LYS A 229 -15.63 -2.69 12.52
N SER A 230 -14.98 -1.59 12.19
CA SER A 230 -13.61 -1.27 12.63
C SER A 230 -13.45 0.24 12.87
N THR A 231 -12.21 0.71 13.02
CA THR A 231 -11.89 2.11 13.30
C THR A 231 -12.36 3.04 12.19
N VAL A 232 -12.87 4.20 12.58
CA VAL A 232 -13.23 5.30 11.69
C VAL A 232 -12.44 6.53 12.09
N GLN A 233 -11.65 7.05 11.16
CA GLN A 233 -10.78 8.21 11.36
C GLN A 233 -11.13 9.31 10.36
N SER A 234 -11.29 10.54 10.81
CA SER A 234 -11.50 11.67 9.90
C SER A 234 -10.85 12.95 10.42
N VAL A 235 -10.27 13.77 9.55
CA VAL A 235 -9.76 15.10 9.95
C VAL A 235 -10.89 15.99 10.45
N PHE A 236 -12.06 15.98 9.79
CA PHE A 236 -13.21 16.85 10.12
C PHE A 236 -14.39 16.11 10.78
N GLY A 237 -14.15 14.87 11.23
CA GLY A 237 -15.11 14.05 11.93
C GLY A 237 -16.18 13.40 11.04
N VAL A 238 -17.24 12.91 11.67
CA VAL A 238 -18.38 12.27 11.02
C VAL A 238 -19.64 13.11 11.23
N SER A 239 -20.56 13.11 10.27
CA SER A 239 -21.84 13.80 10.37
C SER A 239 -22.99 12.91 9.91
N SER A 240 -24.06 12.90 10.70
CA SER A 240 -25.35 12.26 10.36
C SER A 240 -26.48 13.29 10.23
N SER A 241 -26.14 14.56 9.99
CA SER A 241 -27.15 15.64 9.90
C SER A 241 -28.25 15.31 8.87
N GLY A 242 -29.52 15.34 9.27
CA GLY A 242 -30.63 15.07 8.35
C GLY A 242 -30.81 13.60 7.91
N CYS A 243 -30.18 12.63 8.57
CA CYS A 243 -30.41 11.20 8.31
C CYS A 243 -30.10 10.34 9.54
N THR A 244 -30.36 9.03 9.44
CA THR A 244 -30.12 8.06 10.53
C THR A 244 -28.66 8.04 10.96
N VAL A 245 -28.41 7.99 12.27
CA VAL A 245 -27.05 7.91 12.83
C VAL A 245 -26.32 6.63 12.41
N GLY A 246 -25.00 6.74 12.26
CA GLY A 246 -24.14 5.58 11.99
C GLY A 246 -24.04 4.61 13.16
N ARG A 247 -23.66 3.37 12.86
CA ARG A 247 -23.34 2.32 13.83
C ARG A 247 -21.85 2.04 13.79
N TYR A 248 -21.17 2.12 14.92
CA TYR A 248 -19.72 1.99 14.99
C TYR A 248 -19.30 0.93 16.01
N ALA A 249 -18.36 0.07 15.63
CA ALA A 249 -17.73 -0.86 16.55
C ALA A 249 -16.84 -0.15 17.59
N SER A 250 -16.30 1.01 17.23
CA SER A 250 -15.57 1.91 18.13
C SER A 250 -15.87 3.36 17.78
N ASN A 251 -15.76 4.26 18.77
CA ASN A 251 -16.05 5.68 18.55
C ASN A 251 -15.14 6.25 17.44
N PRO A 252 -15.69 6.99 16.46
CA PRO A 252 -14.88 7.69 15.47
C PRO A 252 -13.91 8.67 16.13
N THR A 253 -12.69 8.75 15.59
CA THR A 253 -11.64 9.63 16.11
C THR A 253 -11.19 10.64 15.06
N THR A 254 -10.67 11.78 15.53
CA THR A 254 -9.99 12.71 14.63
C THR A 254 -8.61 12.19 14.23
N SER A 255 -8.14 12.54 13.03
CA SER A 255 -6.79 12.19 12.55
C SER A 255 -6.11 13.36 11.86
N SER A 256 -4.79 13.27 11.66
CA SER A 256 -4.06 14.16 10.76
C SER A 256 -4.36 13.83 9.29
N THR A 257 -4.11 14.81 8.42
CA THR A 257 -4.22 14.66 6.96
C THR A 257 -3.19 13.66 6.43
N LEU A 258 -3.64 12.75 5.58
CA LEU A 258 -2.80 11.81 4.83
C LEU A 258 -2.78 12.24 3.36
N THR A 259 -1.70 12.86 2.89
CA THR A 259 -1.70 13.51 1.57
C THR A 259 -1.22 12.55 0.46
N PRO A 260 -2.05 12.24 -0.57
CA PRO A 260 -1.62 11.47 -1.73
C PRO A 260 -0.47 12.14 -2.51
N PRO A 261 0.41 11.38 -3.17
CA PRO A 261 1.40 11.94 -4.08
C PRO A 261 0.70 12.61 -5.27
N ALA A 262 1.24 13.72 -5.75
CA ALA A 262 0.64 14.46 -6.87
C ALA A 262 0.54 13.62 -8.16
N THR A 263 1.49 12.71 -8.38
CA THR A 263 1.54 11.84 -9.57
C THR A 263 2.18 10.50 -9.25
N ILE A 264 1.79 9.48 -10.01
CA ILE A 264 2.43 8.16 -10.05
C ILE A 264 3.50 8.05 -11.15
N GLY A 265 3.79 9.14 -11.86
CA GLY A 265 4.72 9.12 -13.02
C GLY A 265 6.14 8.66 -12.67
N ASN A 266 6.56 8.81 -11.41
CA ASN A 266 7.80 8.25 -10.89
C ASN A 266 7.83 6.71 -10.91
N LEU A 267 6.68 6.04 -10.92
CA LEU A 267 6.63 4.57 -11.01
C LEU A 267 7.18 4.06 -12.35
N ARG A 268 7.17 4.88 -13.41
CA ARG A 268 7.79 4.54 -14.70
C ARG A 268 9.29 4.24 -14.56
N ASP A 269 9.97 4.84 -13.59
CA ASP A 269 11.39 4.53 -13.36
C ASP A 269 11.62 3.06 -12.95
N PHE A 270 10.62 2.36 -12.40
CA PHE A 270 10.77 0.94 -12.10
C PHE A 270 10.77 0.04 -13.35
N THR A 271 10.45 0.56 -14.54
CA THR A 271 10.57 -0.19 -15.81
C THR A 271 11.90 0.07 -16.53
N ARG A 272 12.81 0.80 -15.88
CA ARG A 272 14.11 1.15 -16.45
C ARG A 272 15.17 0.12 -16.16
N THR A 273 16.02 -0.20 -17.13
CA THR A 273 17.10 -1.20 -16.98
C THR A 273 18.45 -0.57 -16.62
N ASP A 274 18.54 0.76 -16.51
CA ASP A 274 19.76 1.50 -16.19
C ASP A 274 19.85 2.01 -14.75
N LEU A 275 18.77 1.90 -13.96
CA LEU A 275 18.73 2.43 -12.59
C LEU A 275 19.22 1.41 -11.55
N PRO A 276 20.03 1.82 -10.55
CA PRO A 276 20.40 0.95 -9.43
C PRO A 276 19.19 0.37 -8.67
N SER A 277 18.07 1.10 -8.63
CA SER A 277 16.82 0.66 -7.99
C SER A 277 16.12 -0.49 -8.71
N THR A 278 16.56 -0.84 -9.92
CA THR A 278 16.05 -1.98 -10.68
C THR A 278 17.17 -3.01 -10.92
N THR A 279 18.38 -2.58 -11.29
CA THR A 279 19.52 -3.48 -11.56
C THR A 279 20.08 -4.14 -10.29
N GLY A 280 19.98 -3.48 -9.13
CA GLY A 280 20.41 -4.02 -7.84
C GLY A 280 19.38 -4.89 -7.14
N THR A 281 18.29 -5.29 -7.81
CA THR A 281 17.21 -6.09 -7.23
C THR A 281 17.08 -7.43 -7.94
N VAL A 282 16.73 -8.49 -7.21
CA VAL A 282 16.49 -9.82 -7.79
C VAL A 282 15.34 -9.78 -8.79
N GLU A 283 14.34 -8.94 -8.53
CA GLU A 283 13.20 -8.76 -9.42
C GLU A 283 13.56 -8.05 -10.72
N GLY A 284 14.59 -7.20 -10.77
CA GLY A 284 14.95 -6.43 -11.97
C GLY A 284 13.92 -5.35 -12.36
N ALA A 285 14.06 -4.79 -13.56
CA ALA A 285 13.11 -3.81 -14.12
C ALA A 285 11.73 -4.42 -14.40
N GLY A 286 10.65 -3.71 -14.10
CA GLY A 286 9.27 -4.08 -14.41
C GLY A 286 8.94 -4.04 -15.89
N CYS A 287 7.65 -4.06 -16.23
CA CYS A 287 7.17 -4.00 -17.61
C CYS A 287 6.50 -2.66 -17.92
N LEU A 288 6.85 -2.07 -19.06
CA LEU A 288 6.25 -0.87 -19.62
C LEU A 288 5.36 -1.25 -20.80
N TYR A 289 4.13 -0.78 -20.82
CA TYR A 289 3.24 -0.88 -21.97
C TYR A 289 2.75 0.52 -22.35
N THR A 290 2.55 0.78 -23.63
CA THR A 290 2.16 2.10 -24.14
C THR A 290 0.77 2.05 -24.75
N GLY A 291 -0.08 3.03 -24.42
CA GLY A 291 -1.46 3.11 -24.91
C GLY A 291 -2.40 2.10 -24.23
N PRO A 292 -3.60 1.88 -24.81
CA PRO A 292 -4.57 0.94 -24.29
C PRO A 292 -3.99 -0.47 -24.15
N THR A 293 -4.04 -1.00 -22.93
CA THR A 293 -3.43 -2.29 -22.58
C THR A 293 -4.43 -3.18 -21.87
N LYS A 294 -4.74 -4.34 -22.45
CA LYS A 294 -5.60 -5.35 -21.83
C LYS A 294 -4.76 -6.44 -21.17
N ILE A 295 -5.04 -6.74 -19.91
CA ILE A 295 -4.34 -7.72 -19.08
C ILE A 295 -5.37 -8.71 -18.53
N VAL A 296 -5.20 -10.00 -18.84
CA VAL A 296 -6.02 -11.09 -18.29
C VAL A 296 -5.13 -12.00 -17.48
N PHE A 297 -5.37 -12.10 -16.17
CA PHE A 297 -4.67 -13.06 -15.32
C PHE A 297 -5.26 -14.46 -15.48
N ASN A 298 -4.40 -15.45 -15.77
CA ASN A 298 -4.85 -16.79 -16.16
C ASN A 298 -5.00 -17.76 -14.97
N GLY A 299 -4.56 -17.38 -13.76
CA GLY A 299 -4.64 -18.22 -12.56
C GLY A 299 -3.55 -19.29 -12.43
N ASP A 300 -2.56 -19.29 -13.31
CA ASP A 300 -1.52 -20.33 -13.42
C ASP A 300 -0.08 -19.77 -13.36
N GLY A 301 0.10 -18.59 -12.78
CA GLY A 301 1.37 -17.87 -12.76
C GLY A 301 1.61 -16.97 -13.96
N THR A 302 0.71 -16.98 -14.94
CA THR A 302 0.82 -16.19 -16.17
C THR A 302 -0.31 -15.18 -16.33
N MET A 303 -0.06 -14.19 -17.18
CA MET A 303 -1.04 -13.24 -17.68
C MET A 303 -0.97 -13.16 -19.20
N THR A 304 -2.08 -12.82 -19.82
CA THR A 304 -2.17 -12.52 -21.25
C THR A 304 -2.28 -11.01 -21.42
N VAL A 305 -1.30 -10.40 -22.10
CA VAL A 305 -1.23 -8.96 -22.32
C VAL A 305 -1.40 -8.63 -23.80
N ARG A 306 -2.30 -7.70 -24.10
CA ARG A 306 -2.45 -7.09 -25.41
C ARG A 306 -2.23 -5.59 -25.30
N SER A 307 -1.18 -5.10 -25.95
CA SER A 307 -0.80 -3.68 -25.96
C SER A 307 -0.32 -3.30 -27.36
N PRO A 308 -1.23 -2.90 -28.26
CA PRO A 308 -0.91 -2.67 -29.66
C PRO A 308 0.11 -1.56 -29.90
N MET A 309 0.22 -0.58 -29.00
CA MET A 309 1.08 0.59 -29.18
C MET A 309 2.46 0.48 -28.52
N THR A 310 2.76 -0.62 -27.82
CA THR A 310 4.09 -0.82 -27.21
C THR A 310 5.15 -1.00 -28.28
N ILE A 311 6.25 -0.24 -28.24
CA ILE A 311 7.45 -0.42 -29.07
C ILE A 311 8.56 -1.10 -28.27
N PHE A 312 8.81 -0.62 -27.07
CA PHE A 312 9.74 -1.17 -26.11
C PHE A 312 9.03 -1.39 -24.78
N SER A 313 9.23 -2.58 -24.22
CA SER A 313 8.59 -2.98 -22.96
C SER A 313 9.47 -2.76 -21.73
N GLN A 314 10.71 -2.33 -21.94
CA GLN A 314 11.63 -1.77 -20.94
C GLN A 314 12.45 -0.66 -21.58
N VAL A 315 12.89 0.32 -20.79
CA VAL A 315 13.50 1.55 -21.31
C VAL A 315 14.76 1.95 -20.54
N THR A 316 15.52 2.89 -21.10
CA THR A 316 16.70 3.51 -20.47
C THR A 316 16.64 5.03 -20.59
N GLY A 317 17.19 5.72 -19.59
CA GLY A 317 17.32 7.17 -19.60
C GLY A 317 18.60 7.65 -20.28
N ALA A 318 18.65 8.94 -20.59
CA ALA A 318 19.88 9.61 -21.03
C ALA A 318 21.00 9.53 -19.97
N THR A 319 20.62 9.46 -18.69
CA THR A 319 21.50 9.21 -17.55
C THR A 319 20.85 8.21 -16.59
N PRO A 320 21.64 7.41 -15.84
CA PRO A 320 21.14 6.44 -14.86
C PRO A 320 20.66 7.11 -13.56
N THR A 321 19.80 8.13 -13.68
CA THR A 321 19.19 8.86 -12.58
C THR A 321 17.68 8.86 -12.73
N ALA A 322 16.94 8.68 -11.63
CA ALA A 322 15.48 8.72 -11.62
C ALA A 322 14.96 10.04 -12.23
N GLY A 323 13.88 9.95 -13.01
CA GLY A 323 13.30 11.10 -13.71
C GLY A 323 14.06 11.57 -14.96
N ALA A 324 15.22 10.98 -15.30
CA ALA A 324 15.93 11.28 -16.54
C ALA A 324 15.05 11.05 -17.78
N VAL A 325 15.30 11.86 -18.81
CA VAL A 325 14.60 11.76 -20.10
C VAL A 325 14.87 10.38 -20.71
N ILE A 326 13.80 9.67 -21.09
CA ILE A 326 13.89 8.35 -21.71
C ILE A 326 14.41 8.48 -23.14
N THR A 327 15.48 7.77 -23.49
CA THR A 327 16.14 7.88 -24.81
C THR A 327 16.41 6.54 -25.48
N GLY A 328 16.29 5.43 -24.75
CA GLY A 328 16.54 4.09 -25.27
C GLY A 328 15.54 3.06 -24.79
N GLY A 329 15.53 1.90 -25.45
CA GLY A 329 14.66 0.78 -25.16
C GLY A 329 15.41 -0.55 -25.23
N ASP A 330 15.02 -1.50 -24.38
CA ASP A 330 15.53 -2.87 -24.42
C ASP A 330 14.44 -3.78 -24.97
N THR A 331 14.72 -4.48 -26.06
CA THR A 331 13.84 -5.53 -26.58
C THR A 331 14.25 -6.89 -26.05
N THR A 332 15.52 -7.25 -26.16
CA THR A 332 16.02 -8.63 -25.98
C THR A 332 15.82 -9.20 -24.58
N THR A 333 16.09 -8.42 -23.53
CA THR A 333 15.87 -8.90 -22.14
C THR A 333 14.40 -8.80 -21.74
N SER A 334 13.70 -7.84 -22.35
CA SER A 334 12.30 -7.54 -22.04
C SER A 334 11.34 -8.59 -22.62
N GLU A 335 11.66 -9.26 -23.74
CA GLU A 335 10.75 -10.22 -24.38
C GLU A 335 10.39 -11.40 -23.46
N ALA A 336 11.38 -11.93 -22.73
CA ALA A 336 11.16 -13.06 -21.82
C ALA A 336 10.29 -12.68 -20.62
N LYS A 337 10.36 -11.43 -20.16
CA LYS A 337 9.68 -10.96 -18.94
C LYS A 337 8.34 -10.28 -19.21
N CYS A 338 8.27 -9.48 -20.27
CA CYS A 338 7.17 -8.59 -20.59
C CYS A 338 6.46 -8.95 -21.90
N GLY A 339 6.99 -9.94 -22.63
CA GLY A 339 6.38 -10.50 -23.83
C GLY A 339 6.98 -9.98 -25.12
N PRO A 340 7.09 -10.83 -26.16
CA PRO A 340 7.53 -10.37 -27.48
C PRO A 340 6.61 -9.28 -28.01
N VAL A 341 7.18 -8.19 -28.50
CA VAL A 341 6.42 -7.03 -29.00
C VAL A 341 5.46 -7.42 -30.12
N ALA A 342 5.86 -8.33 -31.01
CA ALA A 342 4.98 -8.85 -32.05
C ALA A 342 3.73 -9.56 -31.48
N ALA A 343 3.89 -10.31 -30.39
CA ALA A 343 2.78 -10.99 -29.72
C ALA A 343 1.90 -10.02 -28.92
N LEU A 344 2.49 -9.00 -28.27
CA LEU A 344 1.72 -7.95 -27.57
C LEU A 344 0.77 -7.21 -28.52
N ARG A 345 1.19 -7.05 -29.79
CA ARG A 345 0.41 -6.39 -30.84
C ARG A 345 -0.54 -7.32 -31.58
N SER A 346 -0.55 -8.62 -31.30
CA SER A 346 -1.49 -9.52 -31.99
C SER A 346 -2.92 -9.35 -31.47
N SER A 347 -3.89 -9.95 -32.14
CA SER A 347 -5.28 -10.01 -31.65
C SER A 347 -5.42 -10.87 -30.38
N THR A 348 -4.53 -11.85 -30.18
CA THR A 348 -4.55 -12.76 -29.02
C THR A 348 -3.76 -12.23 -27.83
N GLY A 349 -2.81 -11.32 -28.06
CA GLY A 349 -1.86 -10.87 -27.04
C GLY A 349 -0.72 -11.86 -26.77
N ALA A 350 0.24 -11.44 -25.94
CA ALA A 350 1.35 -12.26 -25.45
C ALA A 350 0.99 -12.89 -24.11
N ARG A 351 1.17 -14.21 -23.99
CA ARG A 351 1.09 -14.90 -22.69
C ARG A 351 2.46 -14.91 -22.04
N VAL A 352 2.57 -14.30 -20.86
CA VAL A 352 3.84 -14.06 -20.14
C VAL A 352 3.70 -14.40 -18.66
N ALA A 353 4.80 -14.70 -17.99
CA ALA A 353 4.79 -14.85 -16.54
C ALA A 353 4.41 -13.52 -15.87
N ILE A 354 3.63 -13.55 -14.79
CA ILE A 354 3.35 -12.35 -14.02
C ILE A 354 4.67 -11.86 -13.39
N PRO A 355 5.05 -10.58 -13.53
CA PRO A 355 6.25 -10.00 -12.90
C PRO A 355 6.12 -10.01 -11.37
N LYS A 356 6.49 -11.13 -10.75
CA LYS A 356 6.38 -11.34 -9.30
C LYS A 356 7.15 -10.26 -8.54
N ASN A 357 6.51 -9.71 -7.51
CA ASN A 357 7.03 -8.65 -6.65
C ASN A 357 7.44 -7.38 -7.41
N ASN A 358 6.85 -7.14 -8.59
CA ASN A 358 7.26 -6.06 -9.48
C ASN A 358 6.04 -5.28 -10.02
N LEU A 359 6.31 -4.35 -10.94
CA LEU A 359 5.35 -3.41 -11.49
C LEU A 359 5.12 -3.64 -12.98
N ILE A 360 3.88 -3.44 -13.41
CA ILE A 360 3.46 -3.20 -14.79
C ILE A 360 2.99 -1.74 -14.86
N PHE A 361 3.66 -0.93 -15.68
CA PHE A 361 3.30 0.47 -15.90
C PHE A 361 2.71 0.62 -17.31
N VAL A 362 1.52 1.19 -17.42
CA VAL A 362 0.85 1.48 -18.69
C VAL A 362 0.89 3.00 -18.88
N GLN A 363 1.76 3.43 -19.80
CA GLN A 363 1.98 4.85 -20.08
C GLN A 363 1.08 5.35 -21.22
N ASN A 364 0.79 6.65 -21.19
CA ASN A 364 0.25 7.34 -22.36
C ASN A 364 1.22 7.24 -23.53
N GLU A 365 0.73 7.45 -24.74
CA GLU A 365 1.63 7.66 -25.87
C GLU A 365 2.51 8.88 -25.58
N PRO A 366 3.86 8.74 -25.60
CA PRO A 366 4.74 9.88 -25.40
C PRO A 366 4.49 10.98 -26.43
N ALA A 367 4.50 12.23 -26.00
CA ALA A 367 4.40 13.35 -26.93
C ALA A 367 5.67 13.48 -27.79
N ALA A 368 5.50 14.00 -29.01
CA ALA A 368 6.62 14.35 -29.88
C ALA A 368 7.54 15.37 -29.19
N ARG A 369 8.84 15.12 -29.23
CA ARG A 369 9.85 16.02 -28.66
C ARG A 369 10.45 16.92 -29.74
N PRO A 370 10.89 18.14 -29.39
CA PRO A 370 11.74 18.93 -30.28
C PRO A 370 13.07 18.22 -30.56
N GLY A 371 13.54 18.26 -31.81
CA GLY A 371 14.83 17.69 -32.21
C GLY A 371 14.80 16.22 -32.67
N PRO A 372 15.97 15.62 -32.94
CA PRO A 372 16.06 14.30 -33.58
C PRO A 372 15.81 13.14 -32.62
N VAL A 373 15.98 13.34 -31.30
CA VAL A 373 15.85 12.27 -30.30
C VAL A 373 14.42 12.24 -29.77
N GLN A 374 13.63 11.33 -30.34
CA GLN A 374 12.28 11.05 -29.87
C GLN A 374 12.28 10.07 -28.70
N ASP A 375 11.14 9.99 -28.00
CA ASP A 375 10.92 8.89 -27.07
C ASP A 375 10.91 7.55 -27.85
N PRO A 376 11.58 6.49 -27.37
CA PRO A 376 11.58 5.20 -28.04
C PRO A 376 10.19 4.59 -28.20
N ASN A 377 9.22 4.97 -27.36
CA ASN A 377 7.82 4.55 -27.45
C ASN A 377 6.91 5.57 -28.16
N TYR A 378 7.47 6.59 -28.84
CA TYR A 378 6.68 7.53 -29.63
C TYR A 378 6.08 6.87 -30.88
N TRP A 379 4.80 6.50 -30.80
CA TRP A 379 4.12 5.70 -31.82
C TRP A 379 3.72 6.51 -33.07
N LYS A 380 3.19 7.72 -32.91
CA LYS A 380 2.65 8.55 -33.99
C LYS A 380 3.70 8.96 -35.02
N GLY A 381 4.99 8.94 -34.65
CA GLY A 381 6.11 9.12 -35.56
C GLY A 381 6.41 7.90 -36.45
N ASN A 382 5.82 6.73 -36.16
CA ASN A 382 6.12 5.49 -36.86
C ASN A 382 5.02 5.11 -37.86
N ALA A 383 5.29 5.35 -39.16
CA ALA A 383 4.32 5.09 -40.23
C ALA A 383 4.01 3.60 -40.43
N GLN A 384 4.98 2.69 -40.21
CA GLN A 384 4.76 1.25 -40.39
C GLN A 384 3.85 0.66 -39.32
N LEU A 385 3.92 1.19 -38.10
CA LEU A 385 3.16 0.69 -36.96
C LEU A 385 1.68 1.11 -37.03
N LYS A 386 1.39 2.27 -37.61
CA LYS A 386 0.02 2.72 -37.89
C LYS A 386 -0.76 1.80 -38.83
N SER A 387 -0.10 1.18 -39.81
CA SER A 387 -0.79 0.31 -40.78
C SER A 387 -0.99 -1.13 -40.30
N THR A 388 -0.69 -1.46 -39.04
CA THR A 388 -0.89 -2.82 -38.52
C THR A 388 -2.36 -3.05 -38.17
N ALA A 389 -2.90 -4.24 -38.46
CA ALA A 389 -4.34 -4.53 -38.34
C ALA A 389 -4.92 -4.41 -36.90
N THR A 390 -4.06 -4.28 -35.89
CA THR A 390 -4.42 -4.11 -34.48
C THR A 390 -4.09 -2.72 -33.95
N ALA A 391 -3.62 -1.81 -34.81
CA ALA A 391 -3.29 -0.45 -34.44
C ALA A 391 -4.52 0.26 -33.83
N CYS A 392 -4.25 1.12 -32.85
CA CYS A 392 -5.26 2.00 -32.30
C CYS A 392 -5.44 3.22 -33.22
N ASP A 393 -5.90 2.99 -34.45
CA ASP A 393 -5.95 4.00 -35.52
C ASP A 393 -7.34 4.13 -36.18
N ALA A 394 -8.36 3.47 -35.61
CA ALA A 394 -9.71 3.48 -36.14
C ALA A 394 -10.21 4.92 -36.36
N THR A 395 -10.59 5.23 -37.60
CA THR A 395 -11.14 6.55 -37.98
C THR A 395 -12.65 6.62 -37.80
N SER A 396 -13.31 5.46 -37.69
CA SER A 396 -14.76 5.29 -37.56
C SER A 396 -15.13 4.66 -36.21
N ALA A 397 -16.39 4.78 -35.81
CA ALA A 397 -16.92 4.18 -34.60
C ALA A 397 -16.82 2.64 -34.62
N ALA A 398 -16.64 2.02 -33.45
CA ALA A 398 -16.31 0.60 -33.30
C ALA A 398 -17.37 -0.40 -33.84
N GLY A 399 -18.61 0.04 -34.07
CA GLY A 399 -19.69 -0.75 -34.68
C GLY A 399 -20.13 -0.24 -36.06
N GLY A 400 -19.37 0.67 -36.68
CA GLY A 400 -19.74 1.35 -37.91
C GLY A 400 -20.80 2.45 -37.72
N PRO A 401 -21.30 3.04 -38.82
CA PRO A 401 -22.21 4.20 -38.79
C PRO A 401 -23.55 3.96 -38.06
N ASN A 402 -24.00 2.71 -37.98
CA ASN A 402 -25.23 2.30 -37.30
C ASN A 402 -24.96 1.56 -35.98
N GLY A 403 -23.74 1.68 -35.44
CA GLY A 403 -23.32 1.06 -34.18
C GLY A 403 -23.99 1.70 -32.95
N ALA A 404 -23.93 1.00 -31.82
CA ALA A 404 -24.50 1.49 -30.55
C ALA A 404 -23.70 2.64 -29.91
N THR A 405 -22.47 2.87 -30.36
CA THR A 405 -21.52 3.82 -29.78
C THR A 405 -20.96 4.74 -30.86
N THR A 406 -20.66 5.98 -30.49
CA THR A 406 -19.95 6.94 -31.35
C THR A 406 -18.42 6.83 -31.19
N LEU A 407 -17.96 6.07 -30.20
CA LEU A 407 -16.56 5.92 -29.86
C LEU A 407 -15.84 5.00 -30.84
N LYS A 408 -14.56 5.31 -31.06
CA LYS A 408 -13.65 4.53 -31.89
C LYS A 408 -13.12 3.33 -31.12
N ALA A 409 -12.82 2.26 -31.83
CA ALA A 409 -12.18 1.10 -31.21
C ALA A 409 -10.77 1.46 -30.71
N ASN A 410 -10.46 1.08 -29.48
CA ASN A 410 -9.20 1.34 -28.82
C ASN A 410 -8.13 0.26 -29.08
N GLY A 411 -8.37 -0.61 -30.06
CA GLY A 411 -7.46 -1.71 -30.41
C GLY A 411 -7.41 -2.86 -29.41
N VAL A 412 -7.98 -2.76 -28.20
CA VAL A 412 -7.97 -3.83 -27.19
C VAL A 412 -9.36 -4.35 -26.81
N GLY A 413 -10.38 -3.94 -27.56
CA GLY A 413 -11.75 -4.46 -27.46
C GLY A 413 -12.74 -3.54 -26.76
N TYR A 414 -12.39 -2.25 -26.61
CA TYR A 414 -13.29 -1.22 -26.07
C TYR A 414 -13.45 -0.07 -27.09
N PRO A 415 -14.66 0.51 -27.25
CA PRO A 415 -15.87 0.05 -26.61
C PRO A 415 -16.28 -1.37 -27.04
N TYR A 416 -16.99 -2.09 -26.17
CA TYR A 416 -17.44 -3.45 -26.43
C TYR A 416 -18.57 -3.46 -27.47
N VAL A 417 -18.30 -4.10 -28.59
CA VAL A 417 -19.26 -4.30 -29.69
C VAL A 417 -19.56 -5.80 -29.81
N GLY A 418 -20.80 -6.17 -29.51
CA GLY A 418 -21.28 -7.54 -29.60
C GLY A 418 -21.70 -7.93 -31.03
N SER A 419 -22.38 -9.07 -31.17
CA SER A 419 -22.90 -9.54 -32.47
C SER A 419 -24.05 -8.70 -33.03
N SER A 420 -24.66 -7.84 -32.20
CA SER A 420 -25.74 -6.92 -32.57
C SER A 420 -25.64 -5.60 -31.79
N THR A 421 -26.40 -4.58 -32.21
CA THR A 421 -26.54 -3.31 -31.49
C THR A 421 -27.13 -3.49 -30.08
N ALA A 422 -28.04 -4.46 -29.89
CA ALA A 422 -28.63 -4.78 -28.58
C ALA A 422 -27.64 -5.39 -27.58
N THR A 423 -26.53 -5.94 -28.08
CA THR A 423 -25.43 -6.53 -27.29
C THR A 423 -24.16 -5.68 -27.32
N SER A 424 -24.25 -4.45 -27.82
CA SER A 424 -23.13 -3.51 -27.91
C SER A 424 -23.28 -2.41 -26.88
N GLU A 425 -22.18 -1.96 -26.29
CA GLU A 425 -22.22 -0.86 -25.34
C GLU A 425 -22.49 0.46 -26.06
N VAL A 426 -23.25 1.33 -25.40
CA VAL A 426 -23.35 2.73 -25.79
C VAL A 426 -22.27 3.55 -25.09
N ASP A 427 -22.14 4.80 -25.53
CA ASP A 427 -21.20 5.73 -24.92
C ASP A 427 -21.42 5.82 -23.40
N PRO A 428 -20.35 5.65 -22.60
CA PRO A 428 -20.49 5.57 -21.17
C PRO A 428 -20.71 6.96 -20.57
N THR A 429 -21.48 6.96 -19.49
CA THR A 429 -21.79 8.13 -18.67
C THR A 429 -21.15 7.97 -17.29
N ALA A 430 -20.79 9.10 -16.69
CA ALA A 430 -20.18 9.15 -15.37
C ALA A 430 -21.19 9.43 -14.24
N GLY A 431 -22.49 9.44 -14.57
CA GLY A 431 -23.61 9.74 -13.66
C GLY A 431 -24.48 10.90 -14.18
N ALA A 432 -25.76 10.93 -13.81
CA ALA A 432 -26.73 11.99 -14.14
C ALA A 432 -26.86 12.36 -15.65
N GLY A 433 -26.42 11.46 -16.56
CA GLY A 433 -26.42 11.69 -18.01
C GLY A 433 -25.18 12.40 -18.56
N ALA A 434 -24.20 12.76 -17.73
CA ALA A 434 -22.98 13.40 -18.18
C ALA A 434 -22.03 12.39 -18.86
N ALA A 435 -21.52 12.74 -20.05
CA ALA A 435 -20.59 11.91 -20.79
C ALA A 435 -19.26 11.78 -20.05
N VAL A 436 -18.62 10.62 -20.11
CA VAL A 436 -17.21 10.50 -19.68
C VAL A 436 -16.34 11.24 -20.70
N THR A 437 -15.35 12.01 -20.25
CA THR A 437 -14.41 12.66 -21.16
C THR A 437 -13.44 11.64 -21.75
N ASN A 438 -13.48 11.45 -23.08
CA ASN A 438 -12.62 10.53 -23.85
C ASN A 438 -12.45 9.12 -23.25
N PRO A 439 -13.56 8.38 -23.02
CA PRO A 439 -13.49 6.99 -22.59
C PRO A 439 -12.76 6.15 -23.66
N TYR A 440 -11.84 5.31 -23.21
CA TYR A 440 -11.09 4.37 -24.06
C TYR A 440 -10.20 5.05 -25.13
N GLY A 441 -9.56 6.17 -24.79
CA GLY A 441 -8.72 6.92 -25.75
C GLY A 441 -7.52 6.14 -26.26
N CYS A 442 -7.24 6.21 -27.57
CA CYS A 442 -6.13 5.50 -28.20
C CYS A 442 -4.74 5.97 -27.77
N ASP A 443 -4.57 7.24 -27.42
CA ASP A 443 -3.31 7.82 -26.96
C ASP A 443 -3.13 7.68 -25.44
N ARG A 444 -4.08 7.02 -24.75
CA ARG A 444 -4.14 6.96 -23.29
C ARG A 444 -3.56 5.65 -22.78
N GLY A 445 -2.76 5.77 -21.72
CA GLY A 445 -2.23 4.67 -20.94
C GLY A 445 -3.31 4.05 -20.07
N ASP A 446 -4.37 3.55 -20.70
CA ASP A 446 -5.50 2.91 -20.05
C ASP A 446 -5.22 1.41 -19.87
N ALA A 447 -5.40 0.89 -18.66
CA ALA A 447 -5.27 -0.54 -18.37
C ALA A 447 -6.65 -1.19 -18.22
N PHE A 448 -6.87 -2.35 -18.83
CA PHE A 448 -8.12 -3.13 -18.75
C PHE A 448 -7.81 -4.49 -18.14
N VAL A 449 -8.25 -4.73 -16.90
CA VAL A 449 -7.76 -5.83 -16.06
C VAL A 449 -8.89 -6.75 -15.62
N GLN A 450 -8.62 -8.07 -15.66
CA GLN A 450 -9.52 -9.11 -15.12
C GLN A 450 -8.78 -10.42 -14.86
N GLY A 451 -9.43 -11.36 -14.17
CA GLY A 451 -9.00 -12.75 -14.02
C GLY A 451 -8.48 -13.11 -12.64
N THR A 452 -7.78 -14.24 -12.55
CA THR A 452 -7.29 -14.78 -11.26
C THR A 452 -5.79 -14.55 -11.11
N VAL A 453 -5.38 -13.77 -10.12
CA VAL A 453 -3.98 -13.38 -9.87
C VAL A 453 -3.36 -14.23 -8.76
N ASP A 454 -2.21 -14.85 -9.01
CA ASP A 454 -1.55 -15.78 -8.08
C ASP A 454 -0.12 -15.34 -7.70
N LYS A 455 0.31 -14.15 -8.13
CA LYS A 455 1.60 -13.53 -7.84
C LYS A 455 1.40 -12.10 -7.37
N ALA A 456 2.24 -11.63 -6.44
CA ALA A 456 2.23 -10.23 -6.03
C ALA A 456 2.70 -9.35 -7.20
N VAL A 457 1.93 -8.35 -7.59
CA VAL A 457 2.24 -7.45 -8.71
C VAL A 457 1.43 -6.17 -8.56
N THR A 458 1.92 -5.05 -9.10
CA THR A 458 1.13 -3.82 -9.21
C THR A 458 0.95 -3.46 -10.68
N ILE A 459 -0.27 -3.06 -11.05
CA ILE A 459 -0.58 -2.46 -12.35
C ILE A 459 -0.85 -0.98 -12.11
N ALA A 460 -0.06 -0.12 -12.77
CA ALA A 460 -0.22 1.33 -12.72
C ALA A 460 -0.53 1.89 -14.10
N ALA A 461 -1.68 2.53 -14.24
CA ALA A 461 -2.13 3.21 -15.45
C ALA A 461 -1.93 4.72 -15.32
N GLU A 462 -1.19 5.32 -16.24
CA GLU A 462 -0.93 6.78 -16.28
C GLU A 462 -2.22 7.59 -16.55
N ASN A 463 -3.28 6.94 -17.01
CA ASN A 463 -4.62 7.53 -17.18
C ASN A 463 -5.69 6.79 -16.35
N TYR A 464 -6.48 5.92 -16.98
CA TYR A 464 -7.55 5.16 -16.32
C TYR A 464 -7.22 3.67 -16.19
N LEU A 465 -7.64 3.06 -15.09
CA LEU A 465 -7.64 1.61 -14.94
C LEU A 465 -9.09 1.11 -14.90
N TYR A 466 -9.45 0.22 -15.81
CA TYR A 466 -10.75 -0.41 -15.88
C TYR A 466 -10.66 -1.85 -15.33
N VAL A 467 -11.49 -2.15 -14.33
CA VAL A 467 -11.74 -3.52 -13.88
C VAL A 467 -12.88 -4.08 -14.74
N THR A 468 -12.53 -4.92 -15.71
CA THR A 468 -13.45 -5.33 -16.79
C THR A 468 -14.14 -6.66 -16.51
N GLY A 469 -13.51 -7.52 -15.72
CA GLY A 469 -14.09 -8.75 -15.18
C GLY A 469 -13.90 -8.83 -13.67
N ASP A 470 -14.26 -9.96 -13.08
CA ASP A 470 -13.86 -10.25 -11.70
C ASP A 470 -12.33 -10.28 -11.60
N ILE A 471 -11.81 -9.83 -10.47
CA ILE A 471 -10.40 -9.96 -10.09
C ILE A 471 -10.38 -10.74 -8.79
N LYS A 472 -9.81 -11.95 -8.82
CA LYS A 472 -9.81 -12.85 -7.66
C LYS A 472 -8.42 -13.37 -7.35
N TYR A 473 -8.21 -13.75 -6.11
CA TYR A 473 -7.09 -14.62 -5.76
C TYR A 473 -7.49 -16.10 -5.82
N PRO A 474 -6.55 -17.02 -6.11
CA PRO A 474 -6.81 -18.45 -5.99
C PRO A 474 -7.07 -18.82 -4.51
N THR A 475 -7.85 -19.86 -4.27
CA THR A 475 -8.16 -20.35 -2.91
C THR A 475 -6.92 -20.78 -2.13
N THR A 476 -5.86 -21.18 -2.83
CA THR A 476 -4.55 -21.59 -2.27
C THR A 476 -3.56 -20.44 -2.11
N ARG A 477 -4.03 -19.19 -2.19
CA ARG A 477 -3.19 -17.99 -2.14
C ARG A 477 -2.34 -17.92 -0.87
N SER A 478 -1.06 -17.52 -1.03
CA SER A 478 -0.22 -17.00 0.06
C SER A 478 -0.67 -15.60 0.50
N ALA A 479 -0.61 -15.31 1.81
CA ALA A 479 -0.89 -13.97 2.33
C ALA A 479 -0.05 -12.87 1.65
N SER A 480 1.18 -13.18 1.20
CA SER A 480 2.06 -12.24 0.51
C SER A 480 1.69 -11.94 -0.95
N THR A 481 0.74 -12.67 -1.55
CA THR A 481 0.29 -12.44 -2.93
C THR A 481 -0.69 -11.27 -2.94
N ILE A 482 -0.17 -10.06 -3.17
CA ILE A 482 -1.00 -8.85 -3.19
C ILE A 482 -0.95 -8.21 -4.58
N LEU A 483 -2.13 -7.96 -5.15
CA LEU A 483 -2.34 -7.16 -6.34
C LEU A 483 -2.59 -5.70 -5.98
N GLY A 484 -1.80 -4.81 -6.57
CA GLY A 484 -2.04 -3.37 -6.58
C GLY A 484 -2.68 -2.94 -7.90
N LEU A 485 -3.77 -2.18 -7.86
CA LEU A 485 -4.41 -1.57 -9.02
C LEU A 485 -4.38 -0.06 -8.86
N ILE A 486 -3.67 0.62 -9.75
CA ILE A 486 -3.48 2.06 -9.66
C ILE A 486 -3.94 2.72 -10.96
N GLY A 487 -4.87 3.66 -10.85
CA GLY A 487 -5.20 4.62 -11.90
C GLY A 487 -4.78 6.02 -11.47
N GLN A 488 -4.04 6.74 -12.31
CA GLN A 488 -3.70 8.14 -12.00
C GLN A 488 -4.98 8.98 -11.88
N ARG A 489 -5.87 8.91 -12.88
CA ARG A 489 -7.10 9.71 -12.91
C ARG A 489 -8.34 8.98 -12.39
N ALA A 490 -8.47 7.68 -12.60
CA ALA A 490 -9.59 6.93 -12.05
C ALA A 490 -9.36 5.43 -12.12
N VAL A 491 -9.99 4.71 -11.20
CA VAL A 491 -10.22 3.27 -11.33
C VAL A 491 -11.72 3.05 -11.56
N TRP A 492 -12.06 2.59 -12.76
CA TRP A 492 -13.42 2.33 -13.19
C TRP A 492 -13.78 0.87 -12.98
N VAL A 493 -14.91 0.62 -12.34
CA VAL A 493 -15.60 -0.67 -12.47
C VAL A 493 -16.40 -0.62 -13.76
N TRP A 494 -16.00 -1.41 -14.76
CA TRP A 494 -16.63 -1.41 -16.07
C TRP A 494 -18.04 -2.00 -15.98
N ASN A 495 -19.02 -1.24 -16.46
CA ASN A 495 -20.44 -1.59 -16.37
C ASN A 495 -21.13 -1.10 -17.66
N PRO A 496 -20.95 -1.87 -18.75
CA PRO A 496 -21.45 -1.51 -20.06
C PRO A 496 -22.98 -1.66 -20.13
N ILE A 497 -23.62 -0.66 -20.72
CA ILE A 497 -25.07 -0.57 -20.91
C ILE A 497 -25.37 -0.54 -22.41
N ASN A 498 -26.42 -1.23 -22.85
CA ASN A 498 -26.86 -1.24 -24.25
C ASN A 498 -27.82 -0.07 -24.59
N PRO A 499 -28.22 0.12 -25.86
CA PRO A 499 -29.16 1.18 -26.24
C PRO A 499 -30.53 1.11 -25.56
N SER A 500 -30.98 -0.08 -25.17
CA SER A 500 -32.24 -0.31 -24.45
C SER A 500 -32.12 -0.10 -22.94
N ASN A 501 -31.02 0.51 -22.47
CA ASN A 501 -30.72 0.72 -21.06
C ASN A 501 -30.61 -0.57 -20.23
N GLY A 502 -30.30 -1.70 -20.89
CA GLY A 502 -30.01 -2.98 -20.25
C GLY A 502 -28.51 -3.13 -19.99
N ALA A 503 -28.15 -3.70 -18.84
CA ALA A 503 -26.77 -4.09 -18.56
C ALA A 503 -26.35 -5.27 -19.44
N ILE A 504 -25.15 -5.20 -20.00
CA ILE A 504 -24.63 -6.24 -20.90
C ILE A 504 -23.97 -7.37 -20.11
N LEU A 505 -23.40 -7.06 -18.95
CA LEU A 505 -22.74 -8.04 -18.09
C LEU A 505 -23.72 -8.64 -17.08
N PRO A 506 -23.44 -9.87 -16.60
CA PRO A 506 -24.13 -10.43 -15.44
C PRO A 506 -24.10 -9.52 -14.22
N ASN A 507 -24.99 -9.77 -13.26
CA ASN A 507 -24.96 -9.11 -11.97
C ASN A 507 -23.73 -9.52 -11.17
N ASP A 508 -23.47 -8.74 -10.12
CA ASP A 508 -22.37 -8.87 -9.18
C ASP A 508 -20.99 -8.62 -9.79
N ARG A 509 -20.07 -8.16 -8.95
CA ARG A 509 -18.67 -7.95 -9.31
C ARG A 509 -17.79 -8.17 -8.10
N GLU A 510 -16.73 -8.95 -8.26
CA GLU A 510 -15.74 -9.18 -7.21
C GLU A 510 -14.38 -8.59 -7.60
N ILE A 511 -13.78 -7.84 -6.68
CA ILE A 511 -12.48 -7.21 -6.85
C ILE A 511 -11.63 -7.45 -5.59
N ASP A 512 -10.66 -8.35 -5.73
CA ASP A 512 -9.68 -8.64 -4.70
C ASP A 512 -8.36 -7.91 -4.99
N ALA A 513 -8.19 -6.69 -4.48
CA ALA A 513 -7.00 -5.88 -4.73
C ALA A 513 -6.84 -4.72 -3.73
N ALA A 514 -5.62 -4.18 -3.65
CA ALA A 514 -5.41 -2.83 -3.15
C ALA A 514 -5.56 -1.84 -4.31
N ILE A 515 -6.57 -0.97 -4.22
CA ILE A 515 -6.98 -0.07 -5.28
C ILE A 515 -6.57 1.36 -4.90
N LEU A 516 -5.92 2.06 -5.82
CA LEU A 516 -5.55 3.47 -5.67
C LEU A 516 -5.96 4.28 -6.90
N SER A 517 -6.83 5.27 -6.69
CA SER A 517 -7.12 6.34 -7.65
C SER A 517 -6.40 7.61 -7.21
N ASN A 518 -5.22 7.87 -7.77
CA ASN A 518 -4.24 8.78 -7.17
C ASN A 518 -4.69 10.25 -7.15
N SER A 519 -5.01 10.83 -8.30
CA SER A 519 -5.52 12.21 -8.38
C SER A 519 -7.04 12.29 -8.55
N GLY A 520 -7.72 11.17 -8.85
CA GLY A 520 -9.15 11.15 -9.09
C GLY A 520 -9.92 10.14 -8.25
N THR A 521 -10.73 9.28 -8.88
CA THR A 521 -11.82 8.56 -8.19
C THR A 521 -11.94 7.07 -8.51
N PHE A 522 -12.43 6.27 -7.54
CA PHE A 522 -12.89 4.90 -7.76
C PHE A 522 -14.41 4.90 -7.93
N VAL A 523 -14.91 4.53 -9.12
CA VAL A 523 -16.30 4.78 -9.53
C VAL A 523 -16.81 3.66 -10.45
N VAL A 524 -18.12 3.37 -10.40
CA VAL A 524 -18.76 2.45 -11.35
C VAL A 524 -19.21 3.23 -12.59
N GLN A 525 -18.89 2.72 -13.77
CA GLN A 525 -19.38 3.31 -15.02
C GLN A 525 -20.91 3.19 -15.11
N ASN A 526 -21.62 4.20 -15.63
CA ASN A 526 -23.07 4.14 -15.81
C ASN A 526 -23.87 3.80 -14.53
N TRP A 527 -23.39 4.20 -13.34
CA TRP A 527 -24.00 3.84 -12.05
C TRP A 527 -25.44 4.34 -11.84
N THR A 528 -25.92 5.28 -12.67
CA THR A 528 -27.31 5.76 -12.69
C THR A 528 -28.20 5.08 -13.73
N ARG A 529 -27.67 4.14 -14.52
CA ARG A 529 -28.35 3.47 -15.63
C ARG A 529 -28.56 1.99 -15.33
N GLY A 530 -29.37 1.32 -16.16
CA GLY A 530 -29.78 -0.06 -15.91
C GLY A 530 -31.09 -0.18 -15.15
N SER A 531 -31.37 -1.40 -14.69
CA SER A 531 -32.56 -1.75 -13.91
C SER A 531 -32.57 -1.08 -12.54
N SER A 532 -33.75 -0.66 -12.07
CA SER A 532 -33.97 -0.23 -10.68
C SER A 532 -33.97 -1.40 -9.67
N ALA A 533 -33.95 -2.65 -10.14
CA ALA A 533 -33.68 -3.81 -9.29
C ALA A 533 -32.19 -3.97 -8.94
N GLY A 534 -31.33 -3.13 -9.51
CA GLY A 534 -29.89 -3.09 -9.27
C GLY A 534 -29.06 -4.11 -10.04
N ARG A 535 -27.75 -3.99 -9.85
CA ARG A 535 -26.71 -4.81 -10.47
C ARG A 535 -26.19 -5.90 -9.53
N GLY A 536 -26.86 -6.11 -8.40
CA GLY A 536 -26.36 -6.94 -7.32
C GLY A 536 -25.28 -6.22 -6.51
N THR A 537 -24.29 -6.96 -6.04
CA THR A 537 -23.27 -6.50 -5.09
C THR A 537 -21.92 -6.28 -5.75
N LEU A 538 -21.29 -5.14 -5.45
CA LEU A 538 -19.87 -4.90 -5.70
C LEU A 538 -19.09 -5.32 -4.45
N THR A 539 -18.51 -6.51 -4.52
CA THR A 539 -17.65 -7.08 -3.49
C THR A 539 -16.22 -6.59 -3.71
N VAL A 540 -15.68 -5.88 -2.73
CA VAL A 540 -14.27 -5.49 -2.71
C VAL A 540 -13.62 -6.10 -1.48
N SER A 541 -12.66 -7.00 -1.69
CA SER A 541 -11.82 -7.58 -0.65
C SER A 541 -10.41 -7.00 -0.75
N GLY A 542 -10.11 -5.97 0.03
CA GLY A 542 -8.82 -5.28 -0.06
C GLY A 542 -8.83 -3.88 0.52
N SER A 543 -8.31 -2.92 -0.24
CA SER A 543 -8.26 -1.50 0.13
C SER A 543 -8.69 -0.62 -1.03
N ILE A 544 -9.37 0.48 -0.73
CA ILE A 544 -9.75 1.51 -1.69
C ILE A 544 -9.19 2.83 -1.20
N ALA A 545 -8.31 3.43 -1.98
CA ALA A 545 -7.80 4.77 -1.73
C ALA A 545 -8.05 5.67 -2.93
N GLN A 546 -8.61 6.84 -2.68
CA GLN A 546 -9.04 7.73 -3.76
C GLN A 546 -8.94 9.20 -3.34
N ASN A 547 -8.59 10.07 -4.27
CA ASN A 547 -8.60 11.51 -3.99
C ASN A 547 -10.04 12.02 -3.83
N PHE A 548 -10.94 11.59 -4.71
CA PHE A 548 -12.36 11.94 -4.66
C PHE A 548 -13.20 10.68 -4.56
N ARG A 549 -14.25 10.74 -3.72
CA ARG A 549 -15.19 9.63 -3.58
C ARG A 549 -15.99 9.42 -4.85
N GLY A 550 -16.02 8.19 -5.35
CA GLY A 550 -16.86 7.84 -6.51
C GLY A 550 -18.15 7.12 -6.10
N ALA A 551 -19.19 7.31 -6.92
CA ALA A 551 -20.46 6.63 -6.78
C ALA A 551 -20.42 5.24 -7.43
N VAL A 552 -21.12 4.28 -6.81
CA VAL A 552 -21.21 2.90 -7.32
C VAL A 552 -22.65 2.47 -7.63
N GLY A 553 -23.62 3.26 -7.17
CA GLY A 553 -25.04 3.04 -7.37
C GLY A 553 -25.87 4.13 -6.69
N LEU A 554 -27.17 4.11 -6.95
CA LEU A 554 -28.18 4.99 -6.38
C LEU A 554 -28.97 4.27 -5.29
N ALA A 555 -29.45 5.02 -4.30
CA ALA A 555 -30.42 4.50 -3.34
C ALA A 555 -31.76 4.05 -3.99
N SER A 556 -32.05 4.54 -5.20
CA SER A 556 -33.20 4.11 -6.02
C SER A 556 -33.00 2.75 -6.71
N GLY A 557 -31.82 2.14 -6.58
CA GLY A 557 -31.54 0.77 -6.97
C GLY A 557 -30.57 0.60 -8.13
N GLN A 558 -30.40 1.57 -9.05
CA GLN A 558 -29.43 1.44 -10.14
C GLN A 558 -27.98 1.33 -9.62
N GLY A 559 -27.12 0.63 -10.38
CA GLY A 559 -25.74 0.35 -9.95
C GLY A 559 -25.66 -0.79 -8.93
N TYR A 560 -24.59 -0.82 -8.14
CA TYR A 560 -24.29 -1.92 -7.22
C TYR A 560 -24.48 -1.52 -5.76
N ASP A 561 -24.92 -2.47 -4.95
CA ASP A 561 -24.82 -2.41 -3.49
C ASP A 561 -23.37 -2.66 -3.05
N LYS A 562 -22.93 -2.03 -1.96
CA LYS A 562 -21.55 -2.11 -1.48
C LYS A 562 -21.35 -3.29 -0.54
N SER A 563 -20.35 -4.13 -0.82
CA SER A 563 -19.82 -5.11 0.12
C SER A 563 -18.30 -4.95 0.22
N TYR A 564 -17.87 -4.08 1.13
CA TYR A 564 -16.46 -3.72 1.27
C TYR A 564 -15.87 -4.39 2.52
N LYS A 565 -14.87 -5.23 2.29
CA LYS A 565 -14.17 -5.98 3.32
C LYS A 565 -12.67 -5.78 3.22
N PHE A 566 -12.02 -5.57 4.35
CA PHE A 566 -10.57 -5.46 4.38
C PHE A 566 -9.92 -6.83 4.25
N ASP A 567 -8.98 -6.96 3.32
CA ASP A 567 -8.09 -8.12 3.27
C ASP A 567 -7.06 -8.01 4.40
N PRO A 568 -7.09 -8.85 5.44
CA PRO A 568 -6.19 -8.74 6.59
C PRO A 568 -4.72 -8.87 6.20
N SER A 569 -4.39 -9.50 5.07
CA SER A 569 -3.01 -9.58 4.60
C SER A 569 -2.39 -8.21 4.30
N LEU A 570 -3.20 -7.21 3.94
CA LEU A 570 -2.77 -5.83 3.74
C LEU A 570 -2.34 -5.13 5.03
N SER A 571 -2.59 -5.75 6.19
CA SER A 571 -2.00 -5.32 7.47
C SER A 571 -0.51 -5.67 7.59
N THR A 572 -0.02 -6.59 6.75
CA THR A 572 1.35 -7.14 6.82
C THR A 572 2.11 -6.94 5.51
N TYR A 573 1.44 -7.04 4.36
CA TYR A 573 2.03 -6.97 3.03
C TYR A 573 1.43 -5.81 2.25
N THR A 574 2.29 -4.97 1.66
CA THR A 574 1.86 -3.91 0.74
C THR A 574 2.08 -4.38 -0.70
N PRO A 575 1.21 -4.02 -1.66
CA PRO A 575 1.49 -4.33 -3.06
C PRO A 575 2.87 -3.80 -3.49
N PRO A 576 3.57 -4.49 -4.39
CA PRO A 576 4.90 -4.06 -4.81
C PRO A 576 4.88 -2.65 -5.43
N LYS A 577 5.83 -1.79 -5.06
CA LYS A 577 5.92 -0.41 -5.59
C LYS A 577 4.64 0.42 -5.44
N PHE A 578 3.77 0.09 -4.48
CA PHE A 578 2.54 0.85 -4.25
C PHE A 578 2.86 2.26 -3.71
N PRO A 579 2.23 3.32 -4.23
CA PRO A 579 2.47 4.68 -3.78
C PRO A 579 2.18 4.85 -2.29
N GLN A 580 3.02 5.67 -1.67
CA GLN A 580 2.90 6.05 -0.28
C GLN A 580 2.49 7.51 -0.17
N PRO A 581 1.83 7.91 0.92
CA PRO A 581 1.54 9.31 1.21
C PRO A 581 2.81 10.17 1.18
N THR A 582 2.69 11.44 0.83
CA THR A 582 3.83 12.40 0.79
C THR A 582 4.43 12.67 2.16
N VAL A 583 3.61 12.57 3.21
CA VAL A 583 4.06 12.53 4.60
C VAL A 583 3.76 11.13 5.13
N THR A 584 4.77 10.27 5.20
CA THR A 584 4.60 8.93 5.76
C THR A 584 4.89 8.97 7.25
N THR A 585 3.89 8.65 8.04
CA THR A 585 4.14 8.06 9.36
C THR A 585 4.39 6.58 9.15
N TYR A 586 5.25 5.95 9.92
CA TYR A 586 5.53 4.52 9.92
C TYR A 586 4.81 3.90 11.09
N ARG A 587 4.42 2.64 10.96
CA ARG A 587 3.74 1.83 11.97
C ARG A 587 4.48 0.52 12.15
N VAL A 588 4.44 0.00 13.38
CA VAL A 588 4.87 -1.36 13.69
C VAL A 588 3.74 -2.31 13.30
N ALA A 589 3.98 -3.16 12.31
CA ALA A 589 3.02 -4.13 11.79
C ALA A 589 2.94 -5.38 12.66
N THR A 590 4.10 -5.86 13.15
CA THR A 590 4.21 -6.98 14.09
C THR A 590 5.40 -6.75 14.98
N GLU A 591 5.32 -7.23 16.21
CA GLU A 591 6.42 -7.17 17.17
C GLU A 591 6.45 -8.44 18.01
N VAL A 592 7.60 -9.10 18.05
CA VAL A 592 7.80 -10.35 18.78
C VAL A 592 9.14 -10.34 19.49
N GLU A 593 9.19 -10.89 20.69
CA GLU A 593 10.46 -11.10 21.37
C GLU A 593 11.23 -12.25 20.71
N SER A 594 12.56 -12.13 20.62
CA SER A 594 13.43 -13.17 20.05
C SER A 594 14.54 -13.54 21.01
N LYS A 595 15.31 -14.60 20.66
CA LYS A 595 16.61 -14.86 21.29
C LYS A 595 17.46 -13.58 21.23
N THR A 596 18.17 -13.31 22.32
CA THR A 596 19.07 -12.17 22.43
C THR A 596 20.08 -12.19 21.29
N ALA A 597 20.12 -11.11 20.51
CA ALA A 597 20.97 -11.00 19.33
C ALA A 597 22.35 -10.43 19.64
N TYR A 598 22.48 -9.64 20.71
CA TYR A 598 23.75 -9.10 21.13
C TYR A 598 23.98 -9.17 22.64
N ASP A 599 25.24 -9.34 23.02
CA ASP A 599 25.67 -9.35 24.42
C ASP A 599 25.72 -7.95 25.02
N GLY A 600 26.02 -7.87 26.32
CA GLY A 600 26.17 -6.60 27.04
C GLY A 600 27.31 -5.71 26.53
N ASN A 601 28.31 -6.25 25.83
CA ASN A 601 29.49 -5.50 25.39
C ASN A 601 29.34 -4.85 24.02
N GLY A 602 28.50 -5.38 23.15
CA GLY A 602 28.54 -4.95 21.76
C GLY A 602 28.62 -6.08 20.75
N ALA A 603 28.91 -7.31 21.17
CA ALA A 603 29.16 -8.37 20.22
C ALA A 603 27.85 -9.06 19.80
N PRO A 604 27.68 -9.43 18.51
CA PRO A 604 26.60 -10.31 18.09
C PRO A 604 26.78 -11.68 18.75
N ILE A 605 25.68 -12.26 19.25
CA ILE A 605 25.66 -13.61 19.81
C ILE A 605 25.32 -14.56 18.68
N THR A 606 26.23 -15.51 18.40
CA THR A 606 26.04 -16.54 17.39
C THR A 606 25.09 -17.67 17.83
#